data_AF-A0A7L3UPC1-F1
#
_entry.id   AF-A0A7L3UPC1-F1
#
_cell.length_a   1.000
_cell.length_b   1.000
_cell.length_c   1.000
_cell.angle_alpha   90.00
_cell.angle_beta   90.00
_cell.angle_gamma   90.00
#
_symmetry.space_group_name_H-M   'P 1'
#
loop_
_entity.id
_entity.type
_entity.pdbx_description
1 polymer ?
#
loop_
_entity_poly.entity_id
_entity_poly.type
_entity_poly.pdbx_seq_one_letter_code
_entity_poly.pdbx_strand_id
1 'polypeptide(L)'
;ARCLPLPAGLRRGVSAALRRAAAAAVPAPAVALLAAGGRLVTAARQRAMAEGGGLRASDLHLLLNLLGSGAGAGEVWTPVCLPRFNPDGYFYAYAAALGEDGDDGGGGGVTLILLSTEREGFYAAAGCRRQLEETLRAQGWLGELGVAARGGTGY
;
A
#
# COMPACT_ATOMS: atom_id res chain seq x y z
N ALA A 1 13.71 2.49 3.75
CA ALA A 1 12.72 3.02 2.78
C ALA A 1 12.77 4.55 2.77
N ARG A 2 12.73 5.19 1.60
CA ARG A 2 12.60 6.67 1.50
C ARG A 2 11.12 7.04 1.36
N CYS A 3 10.69 8.09 2.05
CA CYS A 3 9.34 8.62 1.89
C CYS A 3 9.25 9.50 0.64
N LEU A 4 8.12 9.44 -0.07
CA LEU A 4 7.84 10.35 -1.17
C LEU A 4 7.56 11.75 -0.61
N PRO A 5 8.28 12.82 -1.03
CA PRO A 5 7.95 14.19 -0.64
C PRO A 5 6.58 14.59 -1.20
N LEU A 6 5.68 15.05 -0.34
CA LEU A 6 4.30 15.42 -0.70
C LEU A 6 3.84 16.59 0.17
N PRO A 7 2.96 17.47 -0.33
CA PRO A 7 2.28 18.48 0.48
C PRO A 7 1.57 17.85 1.68
N ALA A 8 1.60 18.55 2.83
CA ALA A 8 1.03 18.02 4.07
C ALA A 8 -0.48 17.72 3.97
N GLY A 9 -1.23 18.56 3.23
CA GLY A 9 -2.66 18.36 2.97
C GLY A 9 -2.93 17.06 2.23
N LEU A 10 -2.25 16.86 1.09
CA LEU A 10 -2.36 15.63 0.30
C LEU A 10 -2.00 14.39 1.12
N ARG A 11 -0.85 14.41 1.83
CA ARG A 11 -0.44 13.26 2.67
C ARG A 11 -1.48 12.92 3.74
N ARG A 12 -2.05 13.92 4.41
CA ARG A 12 -3.09 13.72 5.43
C ARG A 12 -4.36 13.13 4.82
N GLY A 13 -4.81 13.67 3.68
CA GLY A 13 -5.97 13.17 2.95
C GLY A 13 -5.82 11.71 2.55
N VAL A 14 -4.71 11.39 1.87
CA VAL A 14 -4.37 10.03 1.44
C VAL A 14 -4.22 9.08 2.64
N SER A 15 -3.56 9.51 3.71
CA SER A 15 -3.44 8.69 4.92
C SER A 15 -4.77 8.42 5.59
N ALA A 16 -5.70 9.38 5.59
CA ALA A 16 -7.02 9.18 6.16
C ALA A 16 -7.86 8.23 5.29
N ALA A 17 -7.77 8.35 3.97
CA ALA A 17 -8.42 7.44 3.02
C ALA A 17 -7.92 6.00 3.18
N LEU A 18 -6.60 5.78 3.22
CA LEU A 18 -6.01 4.46 3.45
C LEU A 18 -6.49 3.83 4.75
N ARG A 19 -6.50 4.60 5.85
CA ARG A 19 -6.96 4.11 7.16
C ARG A 19 -8.44 3.73 7.14
N ARG A 20 -9.30 4.52 6.49
CA ARG A 20 -10.74 4.23 6.38
C ARG A 20 -11.00 2.98 5.55
N ALA A 21 -10.35 2.85 4.38
CA ALA A 21 -10.52 1.67 3.53
C ALA A 21 -10.03 0.40 4.22
N ALA A 22 -8.85 0.44 4.86
CA ALA A 22 -8.32 -0.68 5.62
C ALA A 22 -9.23 -1.06 6.80
N ALA A 23 -9.78 -0.08 7.52
CA ALA A 23 -10.69 -0.35 8.65
C ALA A 23 -12.07 -0.88 8.23
N ALA A 24 -12.51 -0.59 7.00
CA ALA A 24 -13.78 -1.09 6.46
C ALA A 24 -13.68 -2.52 5.89
N ALA A 25 -12.47 -2.98 5.56
CA ALA A 25 -12.24 -4.33 5.09
C ALA A 25 -12.49 -5.36 6.19
N VAL A 26 -13.11 -6.49 5.85
CA VAL A 26 -13.40 -7.60 6.77
C VAL A 26 -12.96 -8.91 6.11
N PRO A 27 -11.92 -9.59 6.61
CA PRO A 27 -11.05 -9.18 7.73
C PRO A 27 -10.22 -7.93 7.39
N ALA A 28 -9.93 -7.13 8.40
CA ALA A 28 -9.08 -5.94 8.24
C ALA A 28 -7.60 -6.35 8.14
N PRO A 29 -6.81 -5.72 7.25
CA PRO A 29 -5.40 -6.03 7.11
C PRO A 29 -4.63 -5.56 8.36
N ALA A 30 -3.67 -6.37 8.80
CA ALA A 30 -2.77 -6.03 9.88
C ALA A 30 -1.96 -4.75 9.56
N VAL A 31 -1.56 -4.60 8.29
CA VAL A 31 -0.78 -3.48 7.78
C VAL A 31 -1.28 -3.11 6.39
N ALA A 32 -1.37 -1.81 6.12
CA ALA A 32 -1.63 -1.26 4.79
C ALA A 32 -0.56 -0.22 4.46
N LEU A 33 0.08 -0.35 3.30
CA LEU A 33 1.12 0.55 2.80
C LEU A 33 0.67 1.09 1.46
N LEU A 34 0.83 2.39 1.27
CA LEU A 34 0.70 3.01 -0.05
C LEU A 34 2.08 3.51 -0.47
N ALA A 35 2.49 3.14 -1.66
CA ALA A 35 3.75 3.53 -2.25
C ALA A 35 3.54 4.18 -3.62
N ALA A 36 4.48 5.02 -4.03
CA ALA A 36 4.49 5.60 -5.36
C ALA A 36 5.94 5.74 -5.86
N GLY A 37 6.25 5.19 -7.03
CA GLY A 37 7.60 5.14 -7.59
C GLY A 37 8.62 4.47 -6.65
N GLY A 38 8.24 3.35 -6.03
CA GLY A 38 9.07 2.62 -5.06
C GLY A 38 9.31 3.34 -3.72
N ARG A 39 8.67 4.49 -3.48
CA ARG A 39 8.82 5.30 -2.27
C ARG A 39 7.55 5.25 -1.44
N LEU A 40 7.70 5.27 -0.11
CA LEU A 40 6.56 5.18 0.81
C LEU A 40 5.78 6.51 0.82
N VAL A 41 4.47 6.43 0.57
CA VAL A 41 3.54 7.57 0.70
C VAL A 41 3.02 7.64 2.12
N THR A 42 2.40 6.55 2.59
CA THR A 42 1.87 6.45 3.95
C THR A 42 1.64 4.98 4.33
N ALA A 43 1.51 4.74 5.63
CA ALA A 43 1.25 3.43 6.21
C ALA A 43 0.15 3.53 7.28
N ALA A 44 -0.70 2.51 7.32
CA ALA A 44 -1.67 2.28 8.38
C ALA A 44 -1.44 0.89 8.97
N ARG A 45 -1.70 0.76 10.26
CA ARG A 45 -1.56 -0.49 11.00
C ARG A 45 -2.75 -0.67 11.92
N GLN A 46 -3.24 -1.90 12.04
CA GLN A 46 -4.28 -2.23 13.01
C GLN A 46 -3.70 -2.23 14.43
N ARG A 47 -4.35 -1.52 15.35
CA ARG A 47 -3.86 -1.29 16.71
C ARG A 47 -3.79 -2.57 17.54
N ALA A 48 -4.67 -3.55 17.27
CA ALA A 48 -4.70 -4.83 17.99
C ALA A 48 -3.45 -5.69 17.78
N MET A 49 -2.79 -5.57 16.63
CA MET A 49 -1.52 -6.24 16.35
C MET A 49 -0.32 -5.45 16.87
N ALA A 50 -0.52 -4.29 17.51
CA ALA A 50 0.56 -3.39 17.91
C ALA A 50 1.48 -3.90 19.02
N GLU A 51 1.10 -4.99 19.68
CA GLU A 51 1.87 -5.61 20.75
C GLU A 51 3.07 -6.44 20.24
N GLY A 52 3.01 -6.95 19.01
CA GLY A 52 4.20 -7.42 18.28
C GLY A 52 4.91 -6.21 17.67
N GLY A 53 6.21 -6.03 17.92
CA GLY A 53 6.97 -4.83 17.53
C GLY A 53 6.65 -4.26 16.13
N GLY A 54 6.63 -2.94 15.99
CA GLY A 54 6.26 -2.27 14.72
C GLY A 54 7.11 -2.69 13.52
N LEU A 55 6.54 -2.53 12.31
CA LEU A 55 7.28 -2.76 11.06
C LEU A 55 8.59 -1.99 11.08
N ARG A 56 9.71 -2.69 10.92
CA ARG A 56 11.03 -2.06 10.86
C ARG A 56 11.26 -1.48 9.47
N ALA A 57 12.23 -0.57 9.37
CA ALA A 57 12.64 0.00 8.10
C ALA A 57 13.13 -1.06 7.09
N SER A 58 13.70 -2.16 7.58
CA SER A 58 14.09 -3.33 6.78
C SER A 58 12.89 -4.05 6.16
N ASP A 59 11.83 -4.24 6.95
CA ASP A 59 10.62 -4.94 6.51
C ASP A 59 9.90 -4.12 5.43
N LEU A 60 9.81 -2.80 5.64
CA LEU A 60 9.31 -1.87 4.62
C LEU A 60 10.14 -1.92 3.33
N HIS A 61 11.47 -2.01 3.43
CA HIS A 61 12.32 -2.09 2.25
C HIS A 61 12.09 -3.41 1.48
N LEU A 62 11.97 -4.53 2.18
CA LEU A 62 11.65 -5.82 1.57
C LEU A 62 10.30 -5.77 0.85
N LEU A 63 9.24 -5.29 1.53
CA LEU A 63 7.90 -5.21 0.93
C LEU A 63 7.88 -4.30 -0.30
N LEU A 64 8.52 -3.13 -0.24
CA LEU A 64 8.57 -2.20 -1.36
C LEU A 64 9.36 -2.76 -2.55
N ASN A 65 10.46 -3.49 -2.32
CA ASN A 65 11.24 -4.08 -3.41
C ASN A 65 10.55 -5.30 -4.02
N LEU A 66 10.03 -6.19 -3.16
CA LEU A 66 9.42 -7.46 -3.57
C LEU A 66 8.07 -7.24 -4.27
N LEU A 67 7.26 -6.32 -3.75
CA LEU A 67 5.87 -6.14 -4.16
C LEU A 67 5.60 -4.80 -4.85
N GLY A 68 6.49 -3.82 -4.70
CA GLY A 68 6.34 -2.51 -5.36
C GLY A 68 6.62 -2.53 -6.87
N SER A 69 7.23 -3.59 -7.38
CA SER A 69 7.41 -3.84 -8.83
C SER A 69 6.75 -5.13 -9.31
N GLY A 70 6.46 -6.06 -8.39
CA GLY A 70 6.04 -7.43 -8.71
C GLY A 70 4.58 -7.60 -9.12
N ALA A 71 3.74 -6.56 -9.04
CA ALA A 71 2.33 -6.68 -9.38
C ALA A 71 2.05 -6.72 -10.89
N GLY A 72 2.97 -6.26 -11.75
CA GLY A 72 2.68 -6.07 -13.18
C GLY A 72 1.38 -5.28 -13.38
N ALA A 73 0.60 -5.60 -14.42
CA ALA A 73 -0.71 -5.01 -14.71
C ALA A 73 -1.87 -5.66 -13.92
N GLY A 74 -1.60 -6.23 -12.73
CA GLY A 74 -2.58 -7.06 -12.01
C GLY A 74 -2.45 -7.00 -10.49
N GLU A 75 -3.03 -8.01 -9.85
CA GLU A 75 -3.01 -8.17 -8.40
C GLU A 75 -2.21 -9.41 -8.03
N VAL A 76 -1.41 -9.33 -6.97
CA VAL A 76 -0.62 -10.43 -6.42
C VAL A 76 -1.12 -10.77 -5.03
N TRP A 77 -1.26 -12.07 -4.75
CA TRP A 77 -1.53 -12.61 -3.43
C TRP A 77 -0.52 -13.71 -3.13
N THR A 78 0.40 -13.44 -2.20
CA THR A 78 1.51 -14.34 -1.92
C THR A 78 1.83 -14.40 -0.43
N PRO A 79 2.17 -15.58 0.12
CA PRO A 79 2.69 -15.65 1.47
C PRO A 79 4.04 -14.92 1.58
N VAL A 80 4.22 -14.15 2.66
CA VAL A 80 5.48 -13.47 2.97
C VAL A 80 5.88 -13.73 4.42
N CYS A 81 7.13 -14.16 4.61
CA CYS A 81 7.72 -14.26 5.93
C CYS A 81 8.37 -12.93 6.29
N LEU A 82 7.98 -12.37 7.43
CA LEU A 82 8.64 -11.18 8.01
C LEU A 82 9.32 -11.62 9.31
N PRO A 83 10.48 -12.32 9.24
CA PRO A 83 11.07 -13.02 10.38
C PRO A 83 11.45 -12.08 11.55
N ARG A 84 11.61 -10.79 11.27
CA ARG A 84 11.87 -9.73 12.26
C ARG A 84 10.60 -9.21 12.95
N PHE A 85 9.43 -9.43 12.34
CA PHE A 85 8.12 -8.98 12.83
C PHE A 85 7.34 -10.12 13.47
N ASN A 86 7.32 -11.29 12.82
CA ASN A 86 6.78 -12.52 13.36
C ASN A 86 7.70 -13.69 12.95
N PRO A 87 8.63 -14.13 13.82
CA PRO A 87 9.53 -15.25 13.51
C PRO A 87 8.79 -16.59 13.43
N ASP A 88 7.61 -16.70 14.05
CA ASP A 88 6.84 -17.94 14.20
C ASP A 88 5.69 -18.05 13.18
N GLY A 89 5.60 -17.14 12.21
CA GLY A 89 4.50 -17.11 11.26
C GLY A 89 4.79 -16.34 9.98
N TYR A 90 3.80 -16.36 9.09
CA TYR A 90 3.83 -15.67 7.81
C TYR A 90 2.55 -14.86 7.62
N PHE A 91 2.63 -13.84 6.78
CA PHE A 91 1.48 -13.03 6.35
C PHE A 91 1.11 -13.42 4.94
N TYR A 92 -0.10 -13.08 4.53
CA TYR A 92 -0.49 -13.03 3.13
C TYR A 92 -0.41 -11.59 2.66
N ALA A 93 0.49 -11.33 1.72
CA ALA A 93 0.67 -10.04 1.12
C ALA A 93 -0.19 -9.93 -0.14
N TYR A 94 -1.07 -8.92 -0.13
CA TYR A 94 -1.74 -8.42 -1.31
C TYR A 94 -0.96 -7.24 -1.88
N ALA A 95 -0.71 -7.23 -3.18
CA ALA A 95 -0.10 -6.09 -3.85
C ALA A 95 -0.82 -5.82 -5.17
N ALA A 96 -1.14 -4.55 -5.41
CA ALA A 96 -1.80 -4.14 -6.65
C ALA A 96 -1.41 -2.71 -7.02
N ALA A 97 -1.24 -2.48 -8.32
CA ALA A 97 -1.13 -1.14 -8.86
C ALA A 97 -2.50 -0.42 -8.79
N LEU A 98 -2.47 0.90 -8.65
CA LEU A 98 -3.66 1.75 -8.67
C LEU A 98 -3.61 2.66 -9.90
N GLY A 99 -4.73 2.81 -10.61
CA GLY A 99 -4.84 3.74 -11.73
C GLY A 99 -4.32 3.22 -13.07
N GLU A 100 -4.11 1.91 -13.23
CA GLU A 100 -3.71 1.30 -14.52
C GLU A 100 -4.92 0.99 -15.43
N ASP A 101 -6.13 0.89 -14.86
CA ASP A 101 -7.36 0.53 -15.59
C ASP A 101 -7.98 1.70 -16.42
N GLY A 102 -7.33 2.87 -16.48
CA GLY A 102 -7.86 4.06 -17.15
C GLY A 102 -6.93 4.61 -18.23
N ASP A 103 -7.52 5.08 -19.33
CA ASP A 103 -6.85 5.74 -20.48
C ASP A 103 -6.12 7.05 -20.09
N ASP A 104 -6.36 7.51 -18.86
CA ASP A 104 -5.70 8.66 -18.25
C ASP A 104 -4.39 8.17 -17.62
N GLY A 105 -3.29 8.16 -18.41
CA GLY A 105 -1.94 7.65 -18.06
C GLY A 105 -1.23 8.29 -16.85
N GLY A 106 -1.98 8.79 -15.86
CA GLY A 106 -1.55 9.44 -14.63
C GLY A 106 -1.32 8.52 -13.44
N GLY A 107 -1.77 7.26 -13.45
CA GLY A 107 -1.62 6.32 -12.32
C GLY A 107 -0.27 5.59 -12.21
N GLY A 108 0.58 5.69 -13.24
CA GLY A 108 1.80 4.89 -13.37
C GLY A 108 2.72 4.98 -12.14
N GLY A 109 2.76 3.89 -11.38
CA GLY A 109 3.70 3.69 -10.28
C GLY A 109 3.12 3.84 -8.88
N VAL A 110 1.80 3.99 -8.69
CA VAL A 110 1.17 3.92 -7.35
C VAL A 110 0.82 2.47 -7.03
N THR A 111 1.26 1.97 -5.86
CA THR A 111 1.06 0.59 -5.42
C THR A 111 0.47 0.54 -4.02
N LEU A 112 -0.58 -0.27 -3.86
CA LEU A 112 -1.13 -0.65 -2.57
C LEU A 112 -0.55 -2.00 -2.15
N ILE A 113 -0.06 -2.10 -0.91
CA ILE A 113 0.38 -3.35 -0.30
C ILE A 113 -0.40 -3.56 1.00
N LEU A 114 -1.08 -4.69 1.15
CA LEU A 114 -1.80 -5.07 2.35
C LEU A 114 -1.23 -6.37 2.92
N LEU A 115 -1.06 -6.45 4.24
CA LEU A 115 -0.68 -7.67 4.94
C LEU A 115 -1.86 -8.20 5.73
N SER A 116 -2.27 -9.42 5.42
CA SER A 116 -3.31 -10.17 6.12
C SER A 116 -2.70 -11.31 6.93
N THR A 117 -3.30 -11.66 8.05
CA THR A 117 -3.04 -12.92 8.77
C THR A 117 -3.96 -14.05 8.30
N GLU A 118 -5.01 -13.71 7.54
CA GLU A 118 -6.01 -14.64 7.02
C GLU A 118 -5.68 -15.06 5.59
N ARG A 119 -5.59 -16.38 5.35
CA ARG A 119 -5.28 -16.97 4.03
C ARG A 119 -6.36 -16.68 3.00
N GLU A 120 -7.61 -16.67 3.43
CA GLU A 120 -8.79 -16.41 2.62
C GLU A 120 -9.11 -14.90 2.50
N GLY A 121 -8.23 -14.02 3.00
CA GLY A 121 -8.42 -12.57 3.04
C GLY A 121 -8.31 -11.84 1.69
N PHE A 122 -8.07 -12.55 0.58
CA PHE A 122 -7.87 -11.97 -0.76
C PHE A 122 -9.02 -11.03 -1.18
N TYR A 123 -10.28 -11.48 -1.04
CA TYR A 123 -11.43 -10.68 -1.49
C TYR A 123 -11.64 -9.41 -0.65
N ALA A 124 -11.32 -9.46 0.64
CA ALA A 124 -11.33 -8.29 1.51
C ALA A 124 -10.24 -7.29 1.10
N ALA A 125 -9.04 -7.78 0.77
CA ALA A 125 -7.95 -6.97 0.26
C ALA A 125 -8.28 -6.31 -1.09
N ALA A 126 -8.86 -7.07 -2.03
CA ALA A 126 -9.32 -6.55 -3.32
C ALA A 126 -10.46 -5.53 -3.16
N GLY A 127 -11.38 -5.74 -2.21
CA GLY A 127 -12.40 -4.75 -1.86
C GLY A 127 -11.79 -3.46 -1.31
N CYS A 128 -10.81 -3.58 -0.40
CA CYS A 128 -10.05 -2.45 0.13
C CYS A 128 -9.32 -1.68 -0.99
N ARG A 129 -8.75 -2.37 -1.98
CA ARG A 129 -8.14 -1.75 -3.16
C ARG A 129 -9.16 -0.87 -3.89
N ARG A 130 -10.29 -1.45 -4.31
CA ARG A 130 -11.32 -0.73 -5.08
C ARG A 130 -11.81 0.52 -4.36
N GLN A 131 -12.17 0.38 -3.09
CA GLN A 131 -12.67 1.51 -2.29
C GLN A 131 -11.63 2.64 -2.14
N LEU A 132 -10.37 2.28 -1.89
CA LEU A 132 -9.29 3.26 -1.81
C LEU A 132 -9.09 3.95 -3.16
N GLU A 133 -9.02 3.18 -4.24
CA GLU A 133 -8.77 3.67 -5.58
C GLU A 133 -9.86 4.62 -6.08
N GLU A 134 -11.13 4.27 -5.87
CA GLU A 134 -12.29 5.15 -6.13
C GLU A 134 -12.17 6.48 -5.37
N THR A 135 -11.79 6.42 -4.09
CA THR A 135 -11.59 7.62 -3.27
C THR A 135 -10.45 8.49 -3.82
N LEU A 136 -9.31 7.88 -4.16
CA LEU A 136 -8.16 8.60 -4.68
C LEU A 136 -8.44 9.20 -6.07
N ARG A 137 -9.19 8.50 -6.94
CA ARG A 137 -9.65 9.01 -8.23
C ARG A 137 -10.59 10.19 -8.08
N ALA A 138 -11.63 10.05 -7.25
CA ALA A 138 -12.64 11.09 -7.04
C ALA A 138 -12.03 12.40 -6.51
N GLN A 139 -10.92 12.32 -5.77
CA GLN A 139 -10.21 13.48 -5.25
C GLN A 139 -9.08 14.00 -6.17
N GLY A 140 -8.80 13.33 -7.30
CA GLY A 140 -7.68 13.66 -8.19
C GLY A 140 -6.29 13.29 -7.62
N TRP A 141 -6.22 12.63 -6.47
CA TRP A 141 -4.97 12.35 -5.77
C TRP A 141 -4.10 11.29 -6.46
N LEU A 142 -4.67 10.38 -7.27
CA LEU A 142 -3.86 9.43 -8.04
C LEU A 142 -2.91 10.14 -9.02
N GLY A 143 -3.40 11.15 -9.73
CA GLY A 143 -2.59 11.94 -10.65
C GLY A 143 -1.49 12.70 -9.92
N GLU A 144 -1.81 13.35 -8.79
CA GLU A 144 -0.82 14.04 -7.96
C GLU A 144 0.28 13.10 -7.45
N LEU A 145 -0.09 11.89 -7.02
CA LEU A 145 0.86 10.87 -6.57
C LEU A 145 1.74 10.37 -7.73
N GLY A 146 1.19 10.18 -8.93
CA GLY A 146 1.93 9.80 -10.13
C GLY A 146 2.93 10.88 -10.57
N VAL A 147 2.52 12.15 -10.56
CA VAL A 147 3.42 13.28 -10.85
C VAL A 147 4.57 13.34 -9.83
N ALA A 148 4.26 13.22 -8.54
CA ALA A 148 5.28 13.20 -7.49
C ALA A 148 6.23 11.99 -7.61
N ALA A 149 5.73 10.84 -8.05
CA ALA A 149 6.52 9.64 -8.30
C ALA A 149 7.56 9.88 -9.41
N ARG A 150 7.18 10.57 -10.50
CA ARG A 150 8.06 10.88 -11.65
C ARG A 150 9.03 12.02 -11.38
N GLY A 151 8.61 13.06 -10.65
CA GLY A 151 9.44 14.23 -10.33
C GLY A 151 10.58 13.97 -9.33
N GLY A 152 10.86 12.71 -8.98
CA GLY A 152 11.95 12.32 -8.09
C GLY A 152 13.29 12.05 -8.76
N THR A 153 13.39 12.10 -10.09
CA THR A 153 14.63 11.97 -10.86
C THR A 153 15.34 13.32 -10.96
N GLY A 154 15.88 13.78 -9.84
CA GLY A 154 16.58 15.05 -9.76
C GLY A 154 17.70 15.01 -8.74
N TYR A 155 18.64 14.09 -8.91
CA TYR A 155 20.04 14.21 -8.47
C TYR A 155 20.92 13.47 -9.47
#